data_AF-A0A3S5AB88-F1
#
_entry.id   AF-A0A3S5AB88-F1
#
_cell.length_a   1.000
_cell.length_b   1.000
_cell.length_c   1.000
_cell.angle_alpha   90.00
_cell.angle_beta   90.00
_cell.angle_gamma   90.00
#
_symmetry.space_group_name_H-M   'P 1'
#
loop_
_entity.id
_entity.type
_entity.pdbx_description
1 polymer ?
#
loop_
_entity_poly.entity_id
_entity_poly.type
_entity_poly.pdbx_seq_one_letter_code
_entity_poly.pdbx_strand_id
1 'polypeptide(L)' 'MMPAKCLNQWLHRQRTDPYIREARLSSYRCRSAFKLLQLQESLLPTGGLIRPGHVVLDCGAAPGSWSQVSDFKLPLW' A
#
# COMPACT_ATOMS: atom_id res chain seq x y z
N MET A 1 19.35 -22.01 -3.31
CA MET A 1 19.72 -21.48 -1.97
C MET A 1 20.18 -20.03 -2.14
N MET A 2 19.48 -19.04 -1.58
CA MET A 2 19.89 -17.63 -1.67
C MET A 2 21.18 -17.42 -0.84
N PRO A 3 22.21 -16.72 -1.34
CA PRO A 3 23.44 -16.50 -0.58
C PRO A 3 23.16 -15.67 0.69
N ALA A 4 23.74 -16.09 1.82
CA ALA A 4 23.48 -15.52 3.15
C ALA A 4 23.68 -13.99 3.24
N LYS A 5 24.59 -13.43 2.43
CA LYS A 5 24.85 -11.98 2.33
C LYS A 5 23.65 -11.18 1.80
N CYS A 6 22.95 -11.72 0.80
CA CYS A 6 21.76 -11.08 0.22
C CYS A 6 20.55 -11.19 1.16
N LEU A 7 20.41 -12.32 1.85
CA LEU A 7 19.34 -12.52 2.85
C LEU A 7 19.48 -11.53 4.02
N ASN A 8 20.68 -11.35 4.56
CA ASN A 8 20.93 -10.40 5.65
C ASN A 8 20.63 -8.95 5.24
N GLN A 9 21.01 -8.57 4.01
CA GLN A 9 20.71 -7.23 3.50
C GLN A 9 19.20 -7.02 3.25
N TRP A 10 18.50 -8.03 2.75
CA TRP A 10 17.04 -8.00 2.59
C TRP A 10 16.33 -7.89 3.94
N LEU A 11 16.73 -8.69 4.93
CA LEU A 11 16.17 -8.66 6.29
C LEU A 11 16.40 -7.29 6.95
N HIS A 12 17.59 -6.72 6.79
CA HIS A 12 17.88 -5.39 7.31
C HIS A 12 16.97 -4.33 6.67
N ARG A 13 16.85 -4.32 5.33
CA ARG A 13 15.93 -3.40 4.61
C ARG A 13 14.48 -3.55 5.05
N GLN A 14 14.01 -4.79 5.25
CA GLN A 14 12.64 -5.02 5.75
C GLN A 14 12.46 -4.45 7.15
N ARG A 15 13.42 -4.66 8.06
CA ARG A 15 13.35 -4.15 9.44
C ARG A 15 13.41 -2.62 9.52
N THR A 16 14.18 -1.98 8.64
CA THR A 16 14.37 -0.52 8.67
C THR A 16 13.40 0.24 7.77
N ASP A 17 12.46 -0.44 7.11
CA ASP A 17 11.52 0.22 6.21
C ASP A 17 10.57 1.15 6.99
N PRO A 18 10.63 2.48 6.75
CA PRO A 18 9.82 3.45 7.48
C PRO A 18 8.32 3.24 7.24
N TYR A 19 7.91 2.74 6.07
CA TYR A 19 6.51 2.50 5.76
C TYR A 19 5.91 1.35 6.55
N ILE A 20 6.71 0.45 7.12
CA ILE A 20 6.17 -0.56 8.06
C ILE A 20 5.76 0.10 9.37
N ARG A 21 6.58 1.05 9.86
CA ARG A 21 6.25 1.82 11.06
C ARG A 21 5.05 2.73 10.79
N GLU A 22 5.07 3.47 9.69
CA GLU A 22 3.97 4.37 9.32
C GLU A 22 2.66 3.62 9.07
N ALA A 23 2.71 2.41 8.48
CA ALA A 23 1.52 1.60 8.30
C ALA A 23 0.85 1.28 9.64
N ARG A 24 1.65 0.90 10.64
CA ARG A 24 1.14 0.62 12.00
C ARG A 24 0.55 1.88 12.64
N LEU A 25 1.26 3.01 12.58
CA LEU A 25 0.79 4.28 13.16
C LEU A 25 -0.49 4.79 12.48
N SER A 26 -0.56 4.67 11.16
CA SER A 26 -1.70 5.11 10.34
C SER A 26 -2.84 4.08 10.26
N SER A 27 -2.76 3.00 11.04
CA SER A 27 -3.73 1.90 11.10
C SER A 27 -4.00 1.21 9.75
N TYR A 28 -2.98 1.08 8.91
CA TYR A 28 -2.99 0.27 7.69
C TYR A 28 -2.55 -1.16 7.98
N ARG A 29 -3.20 -2.13 7.33
CA ARG A 29 -2.87 -3.56 7.52
C ARG A 29 -1.43 -3.90 7.11
N CYS A 30 -0.88 -3.22 6.11
CA CYS A 30 0.51 -3.35 5.70
C CYS A 30 0.98 -2.14 4.87
N ARG A 31 2.30 -2.05 4.67
CA ARG A 31 2.95 -0.94 3.94
C ARG A 31 2.50 -0.78 2.49
N SER A 32 1.86 -1.79 1.87
CA SER A 32 1.41 -1.68 0.48
C SER A 32 0.27 -0.68 0.32
N ALA A 33 -0.45 -0.32 1.39
CA ALA A 33 -1.47 0.74 1.39
C ALA A 33 -0.95 2.04 0.77
N PHE A 34 0.28 2.44 1.14
CA PHE A 34 0.88 3.68 0.68
C PHE A 34 1.09 3.72 -0.83
N LYS A 35 1.29 2.57 -1.49
CA LYS A 35 1.42 2.53 -2.95
C LYS A 35 0.13 2.99 -3.62
N LEU A 36 -1.01 2.47 -3.17
CA LEU A 36 -2.31 2.83 -3.75
C LEU A 36 -2.65 4.29 -3.44
N LEU A 37 -2.37 4.76 -2.23
CA LEU A 37 -2.58 6.16 -1.84
C LEU A 37 -1.75 7.13 -2.69
N GLN A 38 -0.45 6.86 -2.84
CA GLN A 38 0.44 7.69 -3.66
C GLN A 38 0.03 7.66 -5.13
N LEU A 39 -0.37 6.49 -5.66
CA LEU A 39 -0.89 6.39 -7.02
C LEU A 39 -2.16 7.22 -7.20
N GLN A 40 -3.11 7.12 -6.27
CA GLN A 40 -4.33 7.92 -6.29
C GLN A 40 -4.00 9.42 -6.29
N GLU A 41 -3.15 9.87 -5.37
CA GLU A 41 -2.74 11.27 -5.24
C GLU A 41 -2.07 11.78 -6.52
N SER A 42 -1.13 11.01 -7.08
CA SER A 42 -0.42 11.38 -8.31
C SER A 42 -1.34 11.51 -9.53
N LEU A 43 -2.41 10.71 -9.57
CA LEU A 43 -3.39 10.70 -10.66
C LEU A 43 -4.58 11.63 -10.40
N LEU A 44 -4.64 12.30 -9.25
CA LEU A 44 -5.74 13.20 -8.91
C LEU A 44 -5.98 14.28 -9.97
N PRO A 45 -4.96 14.92 -10.60
CA PRO A 45 -5.18 15.92 -11.65
C PRO A 45 -5.87 15.38 -12.91
N THR A 46 -5.80 14.07 -13.16
CA THR A 46 -6.48 13.41 -14.29
C THR A 46 -7.75 12.66 -13.85
N GLY A 47 -8.17 12.84 -12.60
CA GLY A 47 -9.38 12.29 -12.01
C GLY A 47 -9.17 11.09 -11.08
N GLY A 48 -7.94 10.73 -10.74
CA GLY A 48 -7.61 9.62 -9.83
C GLY A 48 -7.66 8.24 -10.50
N LEU A 49 -7.04 7.25 -9.85
CA LEU A 49 -7.02 5.85 -10.28
C LEU A 49 -8.37 5.16 -10.03
N ILE A 50 -8.89 5.33 -8.80
CA ILE A 50 -10.19 4.81 -8.38
C ILE A 50 -11.13 6.02 -8.22
N ARG A 51 -12.35 5.89 -8.76
CA ARG A 51 -13.34 6.98 -8.82
C ARG A 51 -14.69 6.51 -8.27
N PRO A 52 -15.55 7.44 -7.82
CA PRO A 52 -16.94 7.12 -7.50
C PRO A 52 -17.62 6.37 -8.64
N GLY A 53 -18.35 5.31 -8.30
CA GLY A 53 -19.04 4.46 -9.27
C GLY A 53 -18.18 3.36 -9.91
N HIS A 54 -16.86 3.31 -9.64
CA HIS A 54 -16.04 2.17 -10.06
C HIS A 54 -16.34 0.94 -9.19
N VAL A 55 -16.36 -0.23 -9.83
CA VAL A 55 -16.32 -1.52 -9.13
C VAL A 55 -14.86 -1.96 -9.04
N VAL A 56 -14.38 -2.20 -7.83
CA VAL A 56 -12.98 -2.57 -7.57
C VAL A 56 -12.91 -4.04 -7.18
N LEU A 57 -12.03 -4.80 -7.85
CA LEU A 57 -11.71 -6.19 -7.52
C LEU A 57 -10.25 -6.28 -7.07
N ASP A 58 -10.02 -6.64 -5.80
CA ASP A 58 -8.68 -6.84 -5.24
C ASP A 58 -8.27 -8.33 -5.34
N CYS A 59 -7.57 -8.67 -6.43
CA CYS A 59 -7.08 -10.02 -6.67
C CYS A 59 -5.86 -10.32 -5.79
N GLY A 60 -6.06 -11.16 -4.76
CA GLY A 60 -4.99 -11.53 -3.84
C GLY A 60 -4.86 -10.57 -2.65
N ALA A 61 -5.99 -10.15 -2.09
CA ALA A 61 -6.13 -9.21 -0.98
C ALA A 61 -5.54 -9.69 0.37
N ALA A 62 -4.48 -10.49 0.41
CA ALA A 62 -3.76 -10.78 1.66
C ALA A 62 -2.62 -9.75 1.84
N PRO A 63 -2.59 -8.96 2.93
CA PRO A 63 -3.49 -8.90 4.09
C PRO A 63 -4.70 -7.95 3.94
N GLY A 64 -4.84 -7.27 2.79
CA GLY A 64 -6.06 -6.53 2.43
C GLY A 64 -5.93 -5.03 2.48
N SER A 65 -4.71 -4.50 2.44
CA SER A 65 -4.44 -3.07 2.56
C SER A 65 -4.95 -2.24 1.39
N TRP A 66 -5.01 -2.81 0.18
CA TRP A 66 -5.54 -2.10 -0.99
C TRP A 66 -7.06 -2.01 -0.88
N SER A 67 -7.74 -3.13 -0.64
CA SER A 67 -9.16 -3.16 -0.25
C SER A 67 -9.49 -2.18 0.88
N GLN A 68 -8.70 -2.15 1.96
CA GLN A 68 -8.89 -1.20 3.08
C GLN A 68 -8.85 0.27 2.62
N VAL A 69 -7.88 0.61 1.77
CA VAL A 69 -7.73 1.98 1.24
C VAL A 69 -8.87 2.32 0.29
N SER A 70 -9.22 1.41 -0.61
CA SER A 70 -10.28 1.59 -1.61
C SER A 70 -11.65 1.85 -1.00
N ASP A 71 -11.95 1.27 0.15
CA ASP A 71 -13.24 1.38 0.82
C ASP A 71 -13.36 2.64 1.68
N PHE A 72 -12.35 2.93 2.51
CA PHE A 72 -12.49 3.90 3.61
C PHE A 72 -11.69 5.21 3.49
N LYS A 73 -10.64 5.25 2.67
CA LYS A 73 -9.61 6.32 2.81
C LYS A 73 -9.24 7.07 1.54
N LEU A 74 -9.74 6.66 0.38
CA LEU A 74 -9.61 7.55 -0.78
C LEU A 74 -10.40 8.83 -0.46
N PRO A 75 -9.80 10.01 -0.64
CA PRO A 75 -10.47 11.26 -0.33
C PRO A 75 -11.83 11.26 -1.02
N LEU A 76 -12.87 11.60 -0.26
CA LEU A 76 -14.13 12.06 -0.83
C LEU A 76 -13.72 13.23 -1.72
N TRP A 77 -13.81 12.98 -3.03
CA TRP A 77 -13.65 13.87 -4.17
C TRP A 77 -13.75 15.37 -3.86
#